data_AF-U6SLF4-F1
#
_entry.id   AF-U6SLF4-F1
#
_cell.length_a   1.000
_cell.length_b   1.000
_cell.length_c   1.000
_cell.angle_alpha   90.00
_cell.angle_beta   90.00
_cell.angle_gamma   90.00
#
_symmetry.space_group_name_H-M   'P 1'
#
loop_
_entity.id
_entity.type
_entity.pdbx_description
1 polymer ?
#
loop_
_entity_poly.entity_id
_entity_poly.type
_entity_poly.pdbx_seq_one_letter_code
_entity_poly.pdbx_strand_id
1 'polypeptide(L)'
;MNFVMKCSTEELALLVSLTGFPNVAKGILETGLGTKTQQEWDAVMKATAHQLMVKDLWVEEAERNGGIPLSEEMQMFIKSYVESNYMIRIPDAPNQHAAMLHHIEGQTWLLHSIDRDIIHEFAYMTVDEMPQMIKDYYAFSEKRPDVQRTFALSDEAFDLLSVRDNVRKVQMLADLSPEEEIHFQAFLTDLDNHAWTLHNISFFHIPSIDEDPYLENITFFLPGSEGIWVISYQEGEKLPVRVTLESTEEWNVMAEGVAIVAKQVSE
;
A
#
# COMPACT_ATOMS: atom_id res chain seq x y z
N MET A 1 7.80 7.09 -15.68
CA MET A 1 8.45 6.87 -14.36
C MET A 1 9.93 7.15 -14.45
N ASN A 2 10.47 7.89 -13.48
CA ASN A 2 11.87 8.27 -13.40
C ASN A 2 12.49 7.63 -12.15
N PHE A 3 13.33 6.61 -12.34
CA PHE A 3 14.01 5.90 -11.25
C PHE A 3 14.86 6.87 -10.42
N VAL A 4 14.77 6.74 -9.09
CA VAL A 4 15.54 7.53 -8.13
C VAL A 4 16.64 6.66 -7.53
N MET A 5 16.26 5.61 -6.79
CA MET A 5 17.21 4.76 -6.11
C MET A 5 16.64 3.40 -5.73
N LYS A 6 17.55 2.47 -5.41
CA LYS A 6 17.25 1.15 -4.85
C LYS A 6 18.13 0.89 -3.64
N CYS A 7 17.52 0.56 -2.51
CA CYS A 7 18.21 0.34 -1.25
C CYS A 7 17.63 -0.82 -0.44
N SER A 8 18.39 -1.31 0.54
CA SER A 8 17.88 -2.19 1.57
C SER A 8 17.14 -1.39 2.65
N THR A 9 16.38 -2.09 3.51
CA THR A 9 15.73 -1.53 4.69
C THR A 9 16.74 -0.81 5.60
N GLU A 10 17.92 -1.39 5.80
CA GLU A 10 18.99 -0.77 6.62
C GLU A 10 19.53 0.49 5.97
N GLU A 11 19.77 0.47 4.66
CA GLU A 11 20.24 1.63 3.91
C GLU A 11 19.20 2.76 3.95
N LEU A 12 17.92 2.46 3.74
CA LEU A 12 16.84 3.44 3.87
C LEU A 12 16.81 4.04 5.27
N ALA A 13 16.87 3.21 6.31
CA ALA A 13 16.86 3.69 7.68
C ALA A 13 18.08 4.56 8.01
N LEU A 14 19.26 4.23 7.49
CA LEU A 14 20.44 5.08 7.65
C LEU A 14 20.25 6.44 6.97
N LEU A 15 19.72 6.46 5.74
CA LEU A 15 19.42 7.71 5.01
C LEU A 15 18.41 8.59 5.76
N VAL A 16 17.34 8.00 6.28
CA VAL A 16 16.31 8.68 7.09
C VAL A 16 16.89 9.20 8.41
N SER A 17 17.74 8.42 9.07
CA SER A 17 18.40 8.83 10.32
C SER A 17 19.34 10.02 10.11
N LEU A 18 20.19 9.95 9.06
CA LEU A 18 21.15 11.00 8.72
C LEU A 18 20.48 12.33 8.34
N THR A 19 19.25 12.30 7.86
CA THR A 19 18.48 13.49 7.44
C THR A 19 17.65 14.13 8.55
N GLY A 20 17.72 13.59 9.78
CA GLY A 20 17.12 14.19 10.97
C GLY A 20 15.86 13.48 11.49
N PHE A 21 15.54 12.27 10.99
CA PHE A 21 14.34 11.53 11.38
C PHE A 21 14.66 10.19 12.08
N PRO A 22 15.39 10.19 13.21
CA PRO A 22 15.84 8.94 13.85
C PRO A 22 14.69 8.05 14.35
N ASN A 23 13.55 8.62 14.75
CA ASN A 23 12.38 7.85 15.18
C ASN A 23 11.73 7.10 14.01
N VAL A 24 11.64 7.74 12.84
CA VAL A 24 11.13 7.11 11.61
C VAL A 24 12.07 6.00 11.17
N ALA A 25 13.38 6.26 11.17
CA ALA A 25 14.41 5.26 10.87
C ALA A 25 14.30 4.03 11.79
N LYS A 26 14.07 4.25 13.08
CA LYS A 26 13.85 3.18 14.05
C LYS A 26 12.60 2.35 13.71
N GLY A 27 11.49 3.00 13.38
CA GLY A 27 10.25 2.31 12.99
C GLY A 27 10.43 1.42 11.74
N ILE A 28 11.17 1.91 10.74
CA ILE A 28 11.53 1.14 9.53
C ILE A 28 12.29 -0.14 9.90
N LEU A 29 13.32 -0.01 10.73
CA LEU A 29 14.16 -1.15 11.10
C LEU A 29 13.47 -2.14 12.04
N GLU A 30 12.70 -1.66 13.01
CA GLU A 30 11.99 -2.54 13.95
C GLU A 30 10.95 -3.40 13.23
N THR A 31 10.38 -2.89 12.14
CA THR A 31 9.46 -3.65 11.28
C THR A 31 10.19 -4.81 10.57
N GLY A 32 11.40 -4.59 10.05
CA GLY A 32 12.15 -5.62 9.30
C GLY A 32 13.02 -6.55 10.14
N LEU A 33 13.70 -6.02 11.16
CA LEU A 33 14.73 -6.73 11.95
C LEU A 33 14.28 -7.07 13.37
N GLY A 34 13.09 -6.59 13.78
CA GLY A 34 12.60 -6.67 15.15
C GLY A 34 13.34 -5.72 16.11
N THR A 35 13.00 -5.80 17.39
CA THR A 35 13.65 -4.98 18.42
C THR A 35 15.11 -5.42 18.61
N LYS A 36 16.05 -4.47 18.50
CA LYS A 36 17.48 -4.68 18.78
C LYS A 36 17.97 -3.75 19.90
N THR A 37 19.11 -4.11 20.48
CA THR A 37 19.86 -3.26 21.40
C THR A 37 20.56 -2.12 20.66
N GLN A 38 20.90 -1.04 21.37
CA GLN A 38 21.64 0.09 20.79
C GLN A 38 22.97 -0.34 20.15
N GLN A 39 23.69 -1.26 20.78
CA GLN A 39 24.97 -1.74 20.26
C GLN A 39 24.82 -2.51 18.94
N GLU A 40 23.75 -3.30 18.81
CA GLU A 40 23.42 -3.97 17.55
C GLU A 40 23.03 -2.95 16.47
N TRP A 41 22.29 -1.90 16.83
CA TRP A 41 21.97 -0.81 15.91
C TRP A 41 23.21 -0.10 15.39
N ASP A 42 24.12 0.29 16.28
CA ASP A 42 25.36 0.98 15.89
C ASP A 42 26.22 0.10 14.96
N ALA A 43 26.25 -1.22 15.21
CA ALA A 43 26.97 -2.17 14.37
C ALA A 43 26.36 -2.30 12.96
N VAL A 44 25.02 -2.39 12.87
CA VAL A 44 24.29 -2.41 11.60
C VAL A 44 24.55 -1.11 10.83
N MET A 45 24.34 0.04 11.46
CA MET A 45 24.53 1.35 10.82
C MET A 45 25.93 1.57 10.29
N LYS A 46 26.95 1.13 11.04
CA LYS A 46 28.35 1.21 10.58
C LYS A 46 28.61 0.33 9.35
N ALA A 47 28.05 -0.87 9.31
CA ALA A 47 28.19 -1.75 8.16
C ALA A 47 27.44 -1.18 6.93
N THR A 48 26.25 -0.63 7.15
CA THR A 48 25.41 0.00 6.11
C THR A 48 26.06 1.25 5.52
N ALA A 49 26.77 2.05 6.32
CA ALA A 49 27.52 3.21 5.80
C ALA A 49 28.52 2.81 4.71
N HIS A 50 29.22 1.69 4.88
CA HIS A 50 30.11 1.17 3.84
C HIS A 50 29.36 0.74 2.57
N GLN A 51 28.11 0.28 2.69
CA GLN A 51 27.29 -0.04 1.51
C GLN A 51 26.89 1.21 0.75
N LEU A 52 26.52 2.29 1.45
CA LEU A 52 26.26 3.59 0.83
C LEU A 52 27.50 4.16 0.13
N MET A 53 28.70 3.97 0.71
CA MET A 53 29.96 4.34 0.06
C MET A 53 30.19 3.56 -1.24
N VAL A 54 29.95 2.24 -1.24
CA VAL A 54 30.07 1.40 -2.45
C VAL A 54 29.07 1.81 -3.54
N LYS A 55 27.94 2.41 -3.15
CA LYS A 55 26.92 2.93 -4.07
C LYS A 55 27.14 4.39 -4.49
N ASP A 56 28.27 4.99 -4.13
CA ASP A 56 28.57 6.42 -4.39
C ASP A 56 27.51 7.39 -3.83
N LEU A 57 26.77 6.98 -2.79
CA LEU A 57 25.77 7.82 -2.11
C LEU A 57 26.37 8.60 -0.93
N TRP A 58 27.58 8.22 -0.50
CA TRP A 58 28.27 8.83 0.64
C TRP A 58 29.20 9.96 0.20
N VAL A 59 28.96 11.17 0.71
CA VAL A 59 29.77 12.35 0.38
C VAL A 59 30.86 12.56 1.45
N GLU A 60 32.05 11.98 1.21
CA GLU A 60 33.16 12.03 2.17
C GLU A 60 33.59 13.45 2.57
N GLU A 61 33.53 14.41 1.64
CA GLU A 61 33.91 15.80 1.94
C GLU A 61 32.96 16.43 2.97
N ALA A 62 31.67 16.16 2.85
CA ALA A 62 30.68 16.63 3.81
C ALA A 62 30.93 16.01 5.19
N GLU A 63 31.22 14.70 5.25
CA GLU A 63 31.58 14.02 6.51
C GLU A 63 32.81 14.63 7.18
N ARG A 64 33.90 14.83 6.41
CA ARG A 64 35.15 15.42 6.93
C ARG A 64 34.95 16.82 7.50
N ASN A 65 33.99 17.55 6.97
CA ASN A 65 33.62 18.90 7.42
C ASN A 65 32.58 18.88 8.56
N GLY A 66 32.20 17.70 9.07
CA GLY A 66 31.21 17.54 10.14
C GLY A 66 29.75 17.74 9.71
N GLY A 67 29.48 17.69 8.40
CA GLY A 67 28.14 17.76 7.82
C GLY A 67 27.49 16.39 7.61
N ILE A 68 26.27 16.41 7.06
CA ILE A 68 25.54 15.19 6.65
C ILE A 68 26.24 14.59 5.43
N PRO A 69 26.62 13.31 5.45
CA PRO A 69 27.43 12.69 4.39
C PRO A 69 26.60 12.27 3.17
N LEU A 70 25.67 13.12 2.73
CA LEU A 70 24.75 12.88 1.61
C LEU A 70 24.68 14.14 0.73
N SER A 71 24.43 13.97 -0.57
CA SER A 71 24.19 15.10 -1.46
C SER A 71 22.95 15.89 -1.03
N GLU A 72 22.89 17.18 -1.38
CA GLU A 72 21.69 18.00 -1.11
C GLU A 72 20.44 17.41 -1.76
N GLU A 73 20.57 16.88 -2.97
CA GLU A 73 19.50 16.18 -3.69
C GLU A 73 18.96 14.97 -2.91
N MET A 74 19.85 14.11 -2.40
CA MET A 74 19.46 12.95 -1.59
C MET A 74 18.79 13.38 -0.28
N GLN A 75 19.29 14.44 0.37
CA GLN A 75 18.67 14.97 1.59
C GLN A 75 17.26 15.52 1.31
N MET A 76 17.06 16.23 0.20
CA MET A 76 15.74 16.71 -0.22
C MET A 76 14.79 15.55 -0.55
N PHE A 77 15.26 14.56 -1.30
CA PHE A 77 14.48 13.36 -1.63
C PHE A 77 13.96 12.65 -0.38
N ILE A 78 14.85 12.35 0.58
CA ILE A 78 14.47 11.65 1.81
C ILE A 78 13.50 12.49 2.66
N LYS A 79 13.73 13.81 2.76
CA LYS A 79 12.79 14.71 3.45
C LYS A 79 11.41 14.67 2.81
N SER A 80 11.32 14.84 1.49
CA SER A 80 10.03 14.77 0.78
C SER A 80 9.33 13.42 0.92
N TYR A 81 10.09 12.32 0.99
CA TYR A 81 9.54 10.99 1.25
C TYR A 81 8.94 10.88 2.67
N VAL A 82 9.69 11.31 3.69
CA VAL A 82 9.28 11.19 5.11
C VAL A 82 8.18 12.19 5.47
N GLU A 83 8.21 13.39 4.91
CA GLU A 83 7.29 14.49 5.20
C GLU A 83 6.08 14.51 4.26
N SER A 84 5.86 13.46 3.46
CA SER A 84 4.72 13.35 2.55
C SER A 84 3.39 13.37 3.32
N ASN A 85 2.54 14.36 3.03
CA ASN A 85 1.25 14.52 3.72
C ASN A 85 0.16 13.58 3.19
N TYR A 86 0.34 12.97 2.02
CA TYR A 86 -0.64 12.03 1.46
C TYR A 86 0.04 10.76 0.98
N MET A 87 -0.61 9.62 1.20
CA MET A 87 -0.07 8.33 0.82
C MET A 87 -1.15 7.39 0.31
N ILE A 88 -0.89 6.72 -0.81
CA ILE A 88 -1.71 5.60 -1.29
C ILE A 88 -0.97 4.30 -1.02
N ARG A 89 -1.58 3.38 -0.28
CA ARG A 89 -1.01 2.08 0.04
C ARG A 89 -1.69 0.98 -0.76
N ILE A 90 -0.88 0.16 -1.40
CA ILE A 90 -1.29 -0.92 -2.31
C ILE A 90 -0.57 -2.20 -1.86
N PRO A 91 -1.03 -2.89 -0.79
CA PRO A 91 -0.40 -4.10 -0.31
C PRO A 91 -0.69 -5.32 -1.20
N ASP A 92 0.29 -6.20 -1.29
CA ASP A 92 0.19 -7.56 -1.81
C ASP A 92 0.83 -8.53 -0.81
N ALA A 93 0.15 -8.70 0.33
CA ALA A 93 0.62 -9.53 1.43
C ALA A 93 0.93 -10.99 1.02
N PRO A 94 0.13 -11.66 0.15
CA PRO A 94 0.45 -13.01 -0.31
C PRO A 94 1.83 -13.14 -0.97
N ASN A 95 2.26 -12.12 -1.72
CA ASN A 95 3.56 -12.11 -2.40
C ASN A 95 4.66 -11.37 -1.62
N GLN A 96 4.37 -10.91 -0.39
CA GLN A 96 5.28 -10.08 0.42
C GLN A 96 5.75 -8.83 -0.32
N HIS A 97 4.87 -8.26 -1.15
CA HIS A 97 5.13 -7.03 -1.88
C HIS A 97 4.20 -5.92 -1.39
N ALA A 98 4.66 -4.68 -1.51
CA ALA A 98 3.79 -3.52 -1.35
C ALA A 98 4.25 -2.41 -2.27
N ALA A 99 3.30 -1.62 -2.77
CA ALA A 99 3.57 -0.32 -3.34
C ALA A 99 2.96 0.77 -2.45
N MET A 100 3.70 1.86 -2.29
CA MET A 100 3.25 3.08 -1.65
C MET A 100 3.45 4.23 -2.63
N LEU A 101 2.47 5.11 -2.77
CA LEU A 101 2.58 6.34 -3.54
C LEU A 101 2.56 7.50 -2.57
N HIS A 102 3.66 8.24 -2.48
CA HIS A 102 3.79 9.41 -1.63
C HIS A 102 3.57 10.67 -2.47
N HIS A 103 2.74 11.59 -2.00
CA HIS A 103 2.56 12.88 -2.66
C HIS A 103 3.75 13.78 -2.36
N ILE A 104 4.34 14.37 -3.41
CA ILE A 104 5.52 15.23 -3.28
C ILE A 104 5.13 16.68 -3.44
N GLU A 105 4.69 17.07 -4.64
CA GLU A 105 4.25 18.44 -4.94
C GLU A 105 3.47 18.47 -6.25
N GLY A 106 2.36 19.20 -6.27
CA GLY A 106 1.49 19.29 -7.45
C GLY A 106 1.12 17.91 -7.95
N GLN A 107 1.35 17.64 -9.24
CA GLN A 107 1.04 16.35 -9.88
C GLN A 107 2.13 15.28 -9.69
N THR A 108 3.20 15.59 -8.95
CA THR A 108 4.36 14.70 -8.75
C THR A 108 4.14 13.80 -7.54
N TRP A 109 4.28 12.51 -7.78
CA TRP A 109 4.21 11.46 -6.77
C TRP A 109 5.47 10.61 -6.81
N LEU A 110 5.77 9.98 -5.67
CA LEU A 110 6.88 9.06 -5.51
C LEU A 110 6.32 7.65 -5.31
N LEU A 111 6.58 6.77 -6.26
CA LEU A 111 6.40 5.34 -6.10
C LEU A 111 7.51 4.78 -5.23
N HIS A 112 7.12 4.15 -4.13
CA HIS A 112 7.95 3.35 -3.25
C HIS A 112 7.47 1.90 -3.31
N SER A 113 8.22 1.05 -4.01
CA SER A 113 7.99 -0.39 -4.07
C SER A 113 8.83 -1.11 -3.02
N ILE A 114 8.22 -2.09 -2.35
CA ILE A 114 8.83 -2.90 -1.29
C ILE A 114 8.73 -4.37 -1.71
N ASP A 115 9.87 -5.07 -1.73
CA ASP A 115 9.98 -6.51 -1.94
C ASP A 115 10.51 -7.18 -0.67
N ARG A 116 9.70 -8.11 -0.11
CA ARG A 116 9.99 -8.94 1.08
C ARG A 116 10.42 -8.13 2.30
N ASP A 117 9.91 -6.91 2.45
CA ASP A 117 10.26 -5.95 3.51
C ASP A 117 11.77 -5.66 3.64
N ILE A 118 12.52 -5.94 2.57
CA ILE A 118 13.99 -5.84 2.53
C ILE A 118 14.44 -4.87 1.44
N ILE A 119 13.85 -4.95 0.24
CA ILE A 119 14.29 -4.19 -0.91
C ILE A 119 13.31 -3.07 -1.17
N HIS A 120 13.81 -1.84 -1.18
CA HIS A 120 13.06 -0.62 -1.42
C HIS A 120 13.49 -0.03 -2.76
N GLU A 121 12.53 0.27 -3.62
CA GLU A 121 12.76 0.91 -4.91
C GLU A 121 11.90 2.16 -5.03
N PHE A 122 12.53 3.24 -5.50
CA PHE A 122 11.93 4.57 -5.56
C PHE A 122 11.94 5.11 -6.98
N ALA A 123 10.80 5.60 -7.45
CA ALA A 123 10.68 6.24 -8.75
C ALA A 123 9.66 7.38 -8.71
N TYR A 124 9.97 8.51 -9.33
CA TYR A 124 8.99 9.56 -9.53
C TYR A 124 8.01 9.19 -10.64
N MET A 125 6.76 9.59 -10.45
CA MET A 125 5.69 9.45 -11.41
C MET A 125 4.72 10.61 -11.32
N THR A 126 3.93 10.77 -12.37
CA THR A 126 2.80 11.69 -12.41
C THR A 126 1.52 10.96 -12.00
N VAL A 127 0.52 11.72 -11.56
CA VAL A 127 -0.80 11.14 -11.24
C VAL A 127 -1.45 10.43 -12.43
N ASP A 128 -1.20 10.88 -13.66
CA ASP A 128 -1.73 10.26 -14.88
C ASP A 128 -1.11 8.88 -15.18
N GLU A 129 0.06 8.59 -14.64
CA GLU A 129 0.71 7.28 -14.74
C GLU A 129 0.17 6.26 -13.72
N MET A 130 -0.55 6.71 -12.68
CA MET A 130 -1.03 5.83 -11.59
C MET A 130 -1.95 4.71 -12.05
N PRO A 131 -2.98 4.94 -12.90
CA PRO A 131 -3.88 3.88 -13.27
C PRO A 131 -3.15 2.74 -13.97
N GLN A 132 -2.20 3.06 -14.86
CA GLN A 132 -1.40 2.04 -15.54
C GLN A 132 -0.48 1.31 -14.55
N MET A 133 0.14 2.01 -13.60
CA MET A 133 0.96 1.38 -12.57
C MET A 133 0.16 0.38 -11.73
N ILE A 134 -1.05 0.73 -11.30
CA ILE A 134 -1.94 -0.16 -10.53
C ILE A 134 -2.33 -1.38 -11.38
N LYS A 135 -2.67 -1.15 -12.67
CA LYS A 135 -2.97 -2.21 -13.65
C LYS A 135 -1.81 -3.20 -13.78
N ASP A 136 -0.59 -2.69 -13.93
CA ASP A 136 0.62 -3.49 -14.08
C ASP A 136 1.00 -4.20 -12.77
N TYR A 137 0.78 -3.56 -11.62
CA TYR A 137 1.07 -4.13 -10.30
C TYR A 137 0.26 -5.39 -10.02
N TYR A 138 -1.05 -5.35 -10.29
CA TYR A 138 -1.93 -6.50 -10.09
C TYR A 138 -1.95 -7.48 -11.27
N ALA A 139 -1.66 -6.99 -12.48
CA ALA A 139 -1.53 -7.78 -13.71
C ALA A 139 -2.68 -8.78 -13.92
N PHE A 140 -3.92 -8.40 -13.60
CA PHE A 140 -5.05 -9.30 -13.71
C PHE A 140 -5.28 -9.72 -15.16
N SER A 141 -5.47 -11.02 -15.36
CA SER A 141 -5.90 -11.55 -16.65
C SER A 141 -7.28 -10.99 -17.01
N GLU A 142 -7.52 -10.78 -18.29
CA GLU A 142 -8.81 -10.30 -18.79
C GLU A 142 -9.91 -11.31 -18.46
N LYS A 143 -10.92 -10.86 -17.71
CA LYS A 143 -12.04 -11.63 -17.23
C LYS A 143 -13.32 -10.84 -17.41
N ARG A 144 -14.37 -11.53 -17.82
CA ARG A 144 -15.71 -10.97 -17.97
C ARG A 144 -16.71 -11.99 -17.44
N PRO A 145 -17.35 -11.73 -16.29
CA PRO A 145 -18.33 -12.66 -15.75
C PRO A 145 -19.54 -12.74 -16.69
N ASP A 146 -20.07 -13.95 -16.90
CA ASP A 146 -21.26 -14.18 -17.73
C ASP A 146 -22.54 -13.65 -17.05
N VAL A 147 -22.55 -13.60 -15.72
CA VAL A 147 -23.64 -13.12 -14.89
C VAL A 147 -23.06 -12.20 -13.82
N GLN A 148 -23.64 -11.01 -13.66
CA GLN A 148 -23.27 -10.13 -12.56
C GLN A 148 -23.73 -10.76 -11.24
N ARG A 149 -22.78 -11.09 -10.38
CA ARG A 149 -23.05 -11.65 -9.06
C ARG A 149 -22.92 -10.56 -8.02
N THR A 150 -23.91 -10.43 -7.15
CA THR A 150 -23.91 -9.41 -6.10
C THR A 150 -24.62 -9.91 -4.86
N PHE A 151 -24.18 -9.42 -3.71
CA PHE A 151 -24.87 -9.57 -2.43
C PHE A 151 -24.51 -8.38 -1.52
N ALA A 152 -25.31 -8.15 -0.49
CA ALA A 152 -25.09 -7.08 0.47
C ALA A 152 -24.94 -7.62 1.89
N LEU A 153 -24.12 -6.94 2.70
CA LEU A 153 -23.84 -7.26 4.09
C LEU A 153 -23.98 -6.01 4.95
N SER A 154 -24.22 -6.20 6.25
CA SER A 154 -23.99 -5.16 7.25
C SER A 154 -22.48 -5.02 7.53
N ASP A 155 -22.07 -3.90 8.11
CA ASP A 155 -20.69 -3.71 8.58
C ASP A 155 -20.27 -4.84 9.53
N GLU A 156 -21.12 -5.17 10.51
CA GLU A 156 -20.88 -6.26 11.47
C GLU A 156 -20.71 -7.61 10.76
N ALA A 157 -21.54 -7.91 9.75
CA ALA A 157 -21.44 -9.16 9.02
C ALA A 157 -20.16 -9.22 8.17
N PHE A 158 -19.74 -8.10 7.58
CA PHE A 158 -18.50 -8.01 6.84
C PHE A 158 -17.27 -8.11 7.75
N ASP A 159 -17.25 -7.44 8.89
CA ASP A 159 -16.18 -7.54 9.88
C ASP A 159 -15.99 -8.97 10.37
N LEU A 160 -17.09 -9.69 10.60
CA LEU A 160 -17.04 -11.10 10.98
C LEU A 160 -16.43 -12.01 9.91
N LEU A 161 -16.50 -11.64 8.61
CA LEU A 161 -15.87 -12.39 7.52
C LEU A 161 -14.34 -12.33 7.54
N SER A 162 -13.73 -11.45 8.32
CA SER A 162 -12.28 -11.50 8.56
C SER A 162 -11.81 -12.82 9.20
N VAL A 163 -12.73 -13.60 9.78
CA VAL A 163 -12.43 -14.88 10.42
C VAL A 163 -13.25 -16.01 9.78
N ARG A 164 -12.55 -16.96 9.15
CA ARG A 164 -13.14 -18.12 8.46
C ARG A 164 -14.22 -18.86 9.24
N ASP A 165 -14.03 -19.05 10.54
CA ASP A 165 -14.96 -19.81 11.38
C ASP A 165 -16.31 -19.11 11.62
N ASN A 166 -16.42 -17.81 11.28
CA ASN A 166 -17.65 -17.04 11.46
C ASN A 166 -18.62 -17.12 10.27
N VAL A 167 -18.29 -17.81 9.17
CA VAL A 167 -19.16 -17.87 7.96
C VAL A 167 -20.63 -18.16 8.29
N ARG A 168 -20.89 -19.15 9.14
CA ARG A 168 -22.27 -19.50 9.53
C ARG A 168 -22.99 -18.36 10.24
N LYS A 169 -22.28 -17.58 11.08
CA LYS A 169 -22.86 -16.40 11.75
C LYS A 169 -23.16 -15.31 10.73
N VAL A 170 -22.27 -15.10 9.77
CA VAL A 170 -22.46 -14.11 8.70
C VAL A 170 -23.70 -14.45 7.87
N GLN A 171 -23.86 -15.69 7.45
CA GLN A 171 -25.07 -16.14 6.72
C GLN A 171 -26.35 -15.88 7.50
N MET A 172 -26.33 -16.11 8.82
CA MET A 172 -27.48 -15.84 9.69
C MET A 172 -27.78 -14.34 9.85
N LEU A 173 -26.76 -13.48 9.82
CA LEU A 173 -26.91 -12.03 9.96
C LEU A 173 -27.31 -11.32 8.67
N ALA A 174 -26.81 -11.82 7.53
CA ALA A 174 -26.97 -11.18 6.23
C ALA A 174 -28.39 -11.32 5.65
N ASP A 175 -29.19 -12.29 6.11
CA ASP A 175 -30.56 -12.56 5.62
C ASP A 175 -30.64 -12.60 4.08
N LEU A 176 -29.68 -13.31 3.46
CA LEU A 176 -29.50 -13.38 2.02
C LEU A 176 -30.68 -14.07 1.33
N SER A 177 -31.10 -13.53 0.18
CA SER A 177 -32.02 -14.23 -0.71
C SER A 177 -31.38 -15.51 -1.28
N PRO A 178 -32.17 -16.47 -1.81
CA PRO A 178 -31.62 -17.69 -2.40
C PRO A 178 -30.61 -17.46 -3.53
N GLU A 179 -30.75 -16.36 -4.27
CA GLU A 179 -29.82 -15.97 -5.33
C GLU A 179 -28.53 -15.38 -4.74
N GLU A 180 -28.64 -14.47 -3.78
CA GLU A 180 -27.49 -13.89 -3.08
C GLU A 180 -26.68 -14.94 -2.33
N GLU A 181 -27.32 -15.97 -1.77
CA GLU A 181 -26.61 -17.09 -1.13
C GLU A 181 -25.70 -17.82 -2.13
N ILE A 182 -26.13 -18.01 -3.38
CA ILE A 182 -25.30 -18.61 -4.44
C ILE A 182 -24.10 -17.70 -4.74
N HIS A 183 -24.33 -16.38 -4.83
CA HIS A 183 -23.27 -15.40 -5.06
C HIS A 183 -22.27 -15.36 -3.91
N PHE A 184 -22.77 -15.40 -2.68
CA PHE A 184 -21.97 -15.43 -1.47
C PHE A 184 -21.11 -16.69 -1.39
N GLN A 185 -21.65 -17.88 -1.71
CA GLN A 185 -20.85 -19.11 -1.78
C GLN A 185 -19.75 -19.06 -2.84
N ALA A 186 -20.01 -18.42 -3.99
CA ALA A 186 -18.99 -18.21 -5.01
C ALA A 186 -17.87 -17.30 -4.49
N PHE A 187 -18.22 -16.20 -3.82
CA PHE A 187 -17.25 -15.32 -3.17
C PHE A 187 -16.43 -16.06 -2.12
N LEU A 188 -17.05 -16.88 -1.25
CA LEU A 188 -16.33 -17.68 -0.26
C LEU A 188 -15.37 -18.68 -0.89
N THR A 189 -15.73 -19.26 -2.03
CA THR A 189 -14.85 -20.18 -2.77
C THR A 189 -13.61 -19.44 -3.29
N ASP A 190 -13.80 -18.26 -3.87
CA ASP A 190 -12.67 -17.44 -4.32
C ASP A 190 -11.83 -16.92 -3.13
N LEU A 191 -12.46 -16.62 -1.99
CA LEU A 191 -11.77 -16.18 -0.78
C LEU A 191 -10.94 -17.30 -0.14
N ASP A 192 -11.46 -18.54 -0.14
CA ASP A 192 -10.72 -19.74 0.25
C ASP A 192 -9.47 -19.93 -0.63
N ASN A 193 -9.59 -19.70 -1.95
CA ASN A 193 -8.48 -19.80 -2.89
C ASN A 193 -7.39 -18.72 -2.66
N HIS A 194 -7.74 -17.62 -1.99
CA HIS A 194 -6.82 -16.53 -1.63
C HIS A 194 -6.50 -16.50 -0.13
N ALA A 195 -6.61 -17.65 0.54
CA ALA A 195 -6.24 -17.82 1.95
C ALA A 195 -6.89 -16.78 2.88
N TRP A 196 -8.16 -16.44 2.64
CA TRP A 196 -8.92 -15.49 3.46
C TRP A 196 -8.33 -14.08 3.52
N THR A 197 -7.65 -13.67 2.45
CA THR A 197 -7.07 -12.33 2.33
C THR A 197 -7.74 -11.55 1.21
N LEU A 198 -8.11 -10.30 1.52
CA LEU A 198 -8.54 -9.31 0.54
C LEU A 198 -7.38 -8.39 0.18
N HIS A 199 -7.29 -8.01 -1.08
CA HIS A 199 -6.46 -6.88 -1.46
C HIS A 199 -7.19 -5.58 -1.11
N ASN A 200 -6.42 -4.50 -0.94
CA ASN A 200 -6.99 -3.18 -0.82
C ASN A 200 -6.12 -2.13 -1.50
N ILE A 201 -6.74 -0.99 -1.80
CA ILE A 201 -6.05 0.26 -2.08
C ILE A 201 -6.57 1.27 -1.06
N SER A 202 -5.67 1.85 -0.27
CA SER A 202 -5.99 2.73 0.84
C SER A 202 -5.38 4.11 0.65
N PHE A 203 -6.17 5.17 0.79
CA PHE A 203 -5.72 6.57 0.72
C PHE A 203 -5.64 7.15 2.13
N PHE A 204 -4.45 7.62 2.49
CA PHE A 204 -4.15 8.21 3.79
C PHE A 204 -3.80 9.70 3.66
N HIS A 205 -4.29 10.47 4.62
CA HIS A 205 -3.81 11.82 4.92
C HIS A 205 -2.99 11.78 6.22
N ILE A 206 -1.81 12.38 6.19
CA ILE A 206 -0.77 12.36 7.23
C ILE A 206 -0.47 13.82 7.57
N PRO A 207 -1.17 14.45 8.53
CA PRO A 207 -1.00 15.88 8.78
C PRO A 207 0.38 16.26 9.29
N SER A 208 1.03 15.33 10.02
CA SER A 208 2.43 15.45 10.41
C SER A 208 3.01 14.08 10.78
N ILE A 209 4.33 14.01 10.92
CA ILE A 209 5.07 12.81 11.36
C ILE A 209 4.70 12.39 12.79
N ASP A 210 4.26 13.34 13.62
CA ASP A 210 3.95 13.11 15.04
C ASP A 210 2.47 12.78 15.29
N GLU A 211 1.62 12.86 14.26
CA GLU A 211 0.19 12.61 14.33
C GLU A 211 -0.19 11.29 13.64
N ASP A 212 -1.24 10.64 14.15
CA ASP A 212 -1.74 9.40 13.55
C ASP A 212 -2.32 9.67 12.16
N PRO A 213 -2.02 8.84 11.15
CA PRO A 213 -2.55 9.01 9.81
C PRO A 213 -4.05 8.71 9.76
N TYR A 214 -4.78 9.49 8.97
CA TYR A 214 -6.21 9.35 8.73
C TYR A 214 -6.45 8.55 7.46
N LEU A 215 -7.18 7.44 7.56
CA LEU A 215 -7.67 6.70 6.39
C LEU A 215 -8.91 7.42 5.85
N GLU A 216 -8.80 8.03 4.67
CA GLU A 216 -9.93 8.76 4.05
C GLU A 216 -10.73 7.88 3.10
N ASN A 217 -10.06 6.96 2.40
CA ASN A 217 -10.72 6.07 1.44
C ASN A 217 -10.03 4.70 1.43
N ILE A 218 -10.83 3.65 1.32
CA ILE A 218 -10.35 2.27 1.18
C ILE A 218 -11.25 1.51 0.21
N THR A 219 -10.63 0.84 -0.76
CA THR A 219 -11.32 -0.07 -1.67
C THR A 219 -10.78 -1.47 -1.44
N PHE A 220 -11.65 -2.42 -1.13
CA PHE A 220 -11.28 -3.82 -1.02
C PHE A 220 -11.68 -4.59 -2.27
N PHE A 221 -10.87 -5.56 -2.65
CA PHE A 221 -11.17 -6.45 -3.77
C PHE A 221 -10.49 -7.81 -3.65
N LEU A 222 -11.03 -8.76 -4.39
CA LEU A 222 -10.58 -10.14 -4.41
C LEU A 222 -10.63 -10.66 -5.86
N PRO A 223 -9.49 -11.06 -6.45
CA PRO A 223 -9.49 -11.71 -7.75
C PRO A 223 -10.31 -13.01 -7.69
N GLY A 224 -11.40 -13.07 -8.44
CA GLY A 224 -12.22 -14.26 -8.56
C GLY A 224 -11.81 -15.13 -9.74
N SER A 225 -12.37 -16.31 -9.85
CA SER A 225 -12.18 -17.18 -11.03
C SER A 225 -12.78 -16.57 -12.31
N GLU A 226 -13.93 -15.91 -12.22
CA GLU A 226 -14.69 -15.36 -13.36
C GLU A 226 -14.57 -13.83 -13.52
N GLY A 227 -13.98 -13.13 -12.55
CA GLY A 227 -13.95 -11.67 -12.50
C GLY A 227 -13.12 -11.18 -11.31
N ILE A 228 -13.42 -9.98 -10.82
CA ILE A 228 -12.81 -9.40 -9.62
C ILE A 228 -13.95 -8.97 -8.70
N TRP A 229 -14.02 -9.56 -7.51
CA TRP A 229 -14.96 -9.11 -6.51
C TRP A 229 -14.52 -7.74 -5.99
N VAL A 230 -15.39 -6.74 -6.10
CA VAL A 230 -15.19 -5.39 -5.59
C VAL A 230 -16.14 -5.17 -4.43
N ILE A 231 -15.62 -4.61 -3.33
CA ILE A 231 -16.39 -4.31 -2.14
C ILE A 231 -16.51 -2.79 -2.03
N SER A 232 -17.74 -2.31 -2.00
CA SER A 232 -18.07 -0.89 -1.95
C SER A 232 -19.01 -0.59 -0.77
N TYR A 233 -18.85 0.60 -0.18
CA TYR A 233 -19.70 1.06 0.91
C TYR A 233 -20.76 2.03 0.36
N GLN A 234 -22.02 1.79 0.71
CA GLN A 234 -23.16 2.64 0.39
C GLN A 234 -23.68 3.31 1.65
N GLU A 235 -23.31 4.58 1.84
CA GLU A 235 -23.68 5.35 3.02
C GLU A 235 -25.21 5.46 3.18
N GLY A 236 -25.68 5.29 4.41
CA GLY A 236 -27.09 5.45 4.78
C GLY A 236 -27.98 4.24 4.49
N GLU A 237 -27.44 3.15 3.96
CA GLU A 237 -28.16 1.88 3.79
C GLU A 237 -28.06 0.98 5.05
N LYS A 238 -29.05 0.09 5.23
CA LYS A 238 -29.03 -0.90 6.34
C LYS A 238 -27.97 -1.98 6.12
N LEU A 239 -27.70 -2.31 4.85
CA LEU A 239 -26.67 -3.26 4.41
C LEU A 239 -25.67 -2.48 3.54
N PRO A 240 -24.83 -1.62 4.15
CA PRO A 240 -24.00 -0.67 3.41
C PRO A 240 -22.90 -1.36 2.61
N VAL A 241 -22.49 -2.59 2.98
CA VAL A 241 -21.39 -3.28 2.30
C VAL A 241 -21.93 -4.05 1.11
N ARG A 242 -21.65 -3.56 -0.10
CA ARG A 242 -21.99 -4.28 -1.34
C ARG A 242 -20.77 -4.99 -1.90
N VAL A 243 -20.95 -6.27 -2.19
CA VAL A 243 -19.92 -7.11 -2.81
C VAL A 243 -20.43 -7.54 -4.18
N THR A 244 -19.70 -7.16 -5.23
CA THR A 244 -20.10 -7.38 -6.62
C THR A 244 -18.96 -7.98 -7.42
N LEU A 245 -19.25 -8.99 -8.22
CA LEU A 245 -18.30 -9.61 -9.14
C LEU A 245 -18.26 -8.79 -10.43
N GLU A 246 -17.16 -8.05 -10.59
CA GLU A 246 -16.94 -7.14 -11.70
C GLU A 246 -16.03 -7.74 -12.77
N SER A 247 -16.11 -7.17 -13.96
CA SER A 247 -15.18 -7.48 -15.05
C SER A 247 -13.83 -6.79 -14.84
N THR A 248 -12.80 -7.23 -15.58
CA THR A 248 -11.51 -6.51 -15.60
C THR A 248 -11.66 -5.08 -16.14
N GLU A 249 -12.63 -4.83 -17.02
CA GLU A 249 -12.92 -3.48 -17.54
C GLU A 249 -13.45 -2.55 -16.43
N GLU A 250 -14.40 -3.02 -15.63
CA GLU A 250 -14.93 -2.25 -14.49
C GLU A 250 -13.87 -2.05 -13.40
N TRP A 251 -13.01 -3.04 -13.18
CA TRP A 251 -11.86 -2.87 -12.30
C TRP A 251 -10.87 -1.82 -12.82
N ASN A 252 -10.66 -1.74 -14.14
CA ASN A 252 -9.82 -0.71 -14.74
C ASN A 252 -10.38 0.70 -14.50
N VAL A 253 -11.70 0.85 -14.48
CA VAL A 253 -12.37 2.11 -14.11
C VAL A 253 -12.12 2.44 -12.64
N MET A 254 -12.15 1.46 -11.74
CA MET A 254 -11.78 1.66 -10.33
C MET A 254 -10.34 2.14 -10.18
N ALA A 255 -9.39 1.53 -10.90
CA ALA A 255 -7.99 1.97 -10.90
C ALA A 255 -7.82 3.41 -11.41
N GLU A 256 -8.67 3.87 -12.34
CA GLU A 256 -8.74 5.27 -12.76
C GLU A 256 -9.29 6.19 -11.67
N GLY A 257 -10.26 5.71 -10.88
CA GLY A 257 -10.78 6.40 -9.71
C GLY A 257 -9.70 6.77 -8.68
N VAL A 258 -8.67 5.94 -8.52
CA VAL A 258 -7.53 6.23 -7.63
C VAL A 258 -6.80 7.51 -8.06
N ALA A 259 -6.59 7.69 -9.37
CA ALA A 259 -5.96 8.91 -9.90
C ALA A 259 -6.86 10.14 -9.74
N ILE A 260 -8.19 9.98 -9.77
CA ILE A 260 -9.13 11.08 -9.52
C ILE A 260 -8.99 11.57 -8.08
N VAL A 261 -8.95 10.65 -7.10
CA VAL A 261 -8.75 11.01 -5.68
C VAL A 261 -7.37 11.67 -5.49
N ALA A 262 -6.32 11.09 -6.08
CA ALA A 262 -4.98 11.68 -6.02
C ALA A 262 -4.90 13.08 -6.63
N LYS A 263 -5.66 13.37 -7.69
CA LYS A 263 -5.73 14.72 -8.30
C LYS A 263 -6.30 15.76 -7.35
N GLN A 264 -7.24 15.41 -6.49
CA GLN A 264 -7.88 16.36 -5.56
C GLN A 264 -6.90 16.98 -4.55
N VAL A 265 -5.84 16.26 -4.19
CA VAL A 265 -4.77 16.76 -3.30
C VAL A 265 -3.57 17.33 -4.06
N SER A 266 -3.59 17.23 -5.38
CA SER A 266 -2.54 17.67 -6.29
C SER A 266 -2.84 19.03 -6.94
N GLU A 267 -4.00 19.63 -6.63
CA GLU A 267 -4.51 20.94 -7.08
C GLU A 267 -4.39 22.00 -5.98
#